data_AF-A0A349DPH3-F1
#
_entry.id   AF-A0A349DPH3-F1
#
_cell.length_a   1.000
_cell.length_b   1.000
_cell.length_c   1.000
_cell.angle_alpha   90.00
_cell.angle_beta   90.00
_cell.angle_gamma   90.00
#
_symmetry.space_group_name_H-M   'P 1'
#
loop_
_entity.id
_entity.type
_entity.pdbx_description
1 polymer ?
#
loop_
_entity_poly.entity_id
_entity_poly.type
_entity_poly.pdbx_seq_one_letter_code
_entity_poly.pdbx_strand_id
1 'polypeptide(L)'
;MGNIALEPNEQELGKWTINYIPPNGGKYLGKLIVTSQRLLFEAQFDASVQALVTGATYAEGTLIIPKELIQKTEAKSSFFKKKVIITLQEDNQQHVFDYGMLGIKKLVEAIG
;
A
#
# COMPACT_ATOMS: atom_id res chain seq x y z
N MET A 1 -16.20 -7.16 -0.59
CA MET A 1 -15.61 -6.91 0.74
C MET A 1 -14.62 -8.03 0.97
N GLY A 2 -13.35 -7.84 0.58
CA GLY A 2 -12.30 -8.75 0.98
C GLY A 2 -12.03 -8.51 2.45
N ASN A 3 -12.20 -9.53 3.29
CA ASN A 3 -11.80 -9.48 4.70
C ASN A 3 -10.65 -10.46 4.80
N ILE A 4 -9.45 -10.04 4.39
CA ILE A 4 -8.27 -10.87 4.57
C ILE A 4 -8.02 -10.98 6.07
N ALA A 5 -8.13 -12.21 6.59
CA ALA A 5 -7.82 -12.50 7.98
C ALA A 5 -6.32 -12.31 8.23
N LEU A 6 -6.00 -11.74 9.39
CA LEU A 6 -4.62 -11.66 9.86
C LEU A 6 -4.09 -13.08 10.10
N GLU A 7 -2.84 -13.31 9.70
CA GLU A 7 -2.12 -14.54 9.99
C GLU A 7 -1.82 -14.68 11.48
N PRO A 8 -1.55 -15.89 11.99
CA PRO A 8 -1.13 -16.09 13.38
C PRO A 8 0.08 -15.21 13.71
N ASN A 9 -0.04 -14.40 14.76
CA ASN A 9 0.97 -13.40 15.20
C ASN A 9 1.15 -12.18 14.28
N GLU A 10 0.31 -12.02 13.26
CA GLU A 10 0.24 -10.77 12.50
C GLU A 10 -0.55 -9.72 13.30
N GLN A 11 0.06 -8.55 13.52
CA GLN A 11 -0.56 -7.45 14.26
C GLN A 11 -0.85 -6.30 13.32
N GLU A 12 -2.04 -5.72 13.43
CA GLU A 12 -2.36 -4.47 12.75
C GLU A 12 -1.60 -3.30 13.41
N LEU A 13 -0.79 -2.61 12.62
CA LEU A 13 -0.04 -1.42 13.04
C LEU A 13 -0.80 -0.12 12.73
N GLY A 14 -1.75 -0.17 11.79
CA GLY A 14 -2.72 0.89 11.61
C GLY A 14 -3.52 0.77 10.32
N LYS A 15 -4.41 1.76 10.13
CA LYS A 15 -5.32 1.87 8.99
C LYS A 15 -5.38 3.30 8.46
N TRP A 16 -5.35 3.43 7.14
CA TRP A 16 -5.33 4.71 6.44
C TRP A 16 -6.28 4.67 5.24
N THR A 17 -7.04 5.74 4.99
CA THR A 17 -7.77 5.91 3.72
C THR A 17 -6.92 6.75 2.79
N ILE A 18 -6.38 6.13 1.75
CA ILE A 18 -5.26 6.66 0.96
C ILE A 18 -5.48 6.40 -0.53
N ASN A 19 -4.86 7.23 -1.37
CA ASN A 19 -4.80 6.92 -2.80
C ASN A 19 -3.60 6.03 -3.08
N TYR A 20 -3.82 4.91 -3.74
CA TYR A 20 -2.78 4.05 -4.28
C TYR A 20 -2.59 4.33 -5.76
N ILE A 21 -1.34 4.46 -6.18
CA ILE A 21 -0.91 4.58 -7.58
C ILE A 21 0.02 3.39 -7.84
N PRO A 22 -0.40 2.43 -8.67
CA PRO A 22 0.42 1.27 -8.99
C PRO A 22 1.54 1.61 -9.99
N PRO A 23 2.50 0.70 -10.21
CA PRO A 23 3.58 0.88 -11.18
C PRO A 23 3.09 1.25 -12.59
N ASN A 24 1.96 0.66 -13.02
CA ASN A 24 1.38 0.87 -14.35
C ASN A 24 0.48 2.11 -14.45
N GLY A 25 0.40 2.92 -13.40
CA GLY A 25 -0.38 4.15 -13.36
C GLY A 25 -1.87 3.95 -13.02
N GLY A 26 -2.61 5.05 -13.04
CA GLY A 26 -3.95 5.13 -12.43
C GLY A 26 -3.88 5.59 -10.97
N LYS A 27 -5.04 5.87 -10.37
CA LYS A 27 -5.14 6.36 -9.00
C LYS A 27 -6.41 5.82 -8.36
N TYR A 28 -6.24 5.03 -7.31
CA TYR A 28 -7.32 4.29 -6.69
C TYR A 28 -7.44 4.70 -5.22
N LEU A 29 -8.60 5.24 -4.85
CA LEU A 29 -8.90 5.49 -3.45
C LEU A 29 -9.23 4.17 -2.77
N GLY A 30 -8.60 3.93 -1.62
CA GLY A 30 -8.80 2.68 -0.89
C GLY A 30 -8.42 2.78 0.56
N LYS A 31 -8.59 1.66 1.25
CA LYS A 31 -8.16 1.46 2.62
C LYS A 31 -6.85 0.69 2.60
N LEU A 32 -5.80 1.30 3.15
CA LEU A 32 -4.54 0.66 3.44
C LEU A 32 -4.53 0.22 4.90
N ILE A 33 -4.31 -1.07 5.12
CA ILE A 33 -4.03 -1.66 6.42
C ILE A 33 -2.56 -2.04 6.43
N VAL A 34 -1.81 -1.55 7.40
CA VAL A 34 -0.41 -1.93 7.58
C VAL A 34 -0.34 -2.87 8.77
N THR A 35 0.30 -4.01 8.57
CA THR A 35 0.48 -5.01 9.62
C THR A 35 1.96 -5.20 9.93
N SER A 36 2.29 -6.02 10.93
CA SER A 36 3.66 -6.40 11.24
C SER A 36 4.35 -7.16 10.09
N GLN A 37 3.59 -7.73 9.16
CA GLN A 37 4.12 -8.62 8.11
C GLN A 37 3.87 -8.12 6.68
N ARG A 38 2.79 -7.38 6.42
CA ARG A 38 2.38 -7.01 5.05
C ARG A 38 1.57 -5.72 5.01
N LEU A 39 1.40 -5.22 3.79
CA LEU A 39 0.48 -4.15 3.45
C LEU A 39 -0.71 -4.76 2.74
N LEU A 40 -1.91 -4.40 3.19
CA LEU A 40 -3.17 -4.83 2.59
C LEU A 40 -3.88 -3.58 2.07
N PHE A 41 -4.10 -3.49 0.77
CA PHE A 41 -4.80 -2.37 0.15
C PHE A 41 -6.09 -2.83 -0.52
N GLU A 42 -7.21 -2.33 -0.01
CA GLU A 42 -8.56 -2.56 -0.52
C GLU A 42 -9.03 -1.33 -1.29
N ALA A 43 -9.13 -1.43 -2.62
CA ALA A 43 -9.68 -0.36 -3.45
C ALA A 43 -11.19 -0.24 -3.20
N GLN A 44 -11.72 0.98 -3.04
CA GLN A 44 -13.13 1.17 -2.68
C GLN A 44 -14.11 0.86 -3.82
N PHE A 45 -13.70 0.87 -5.11
CA PHE A 45 -14.66 0.85 -6.22
C PHE A 45 -14.20 0.19 -7.52
N ASP A 46 -13.07 -0.54 -7.59
CA ASP A 46 -12.55 -0.93 -8.90
C ASP A 46 -11.93 -2.34 -8.95
N ALA A 47 -12.62 -3.26 -9.64
CA ALA A 47 -12.13 -4.61 -9.93
C ALA A 47 -10.98 -4.61 -10.96
N SER A 48 -10.78 -3.53 -11.72
CA SER A 48 -9.71 -3.40 -12.72
C SER A 48 -8.32 -3.23 -12.11
N VAL A 49 -8.22 -2.92 -10.81
CA VAL A 49 -6.95 -2.81 -10.07
C VAL A 49 -6.15 -4.12 -10.13
N GLN A 50 -6.84 -5.27 -10.19
CA GLN A 50 -6.21 -6.60 -10.22
C GLN A 50 -5.38 -6.81 -11.49
N ALA A 51 -5.76 -6.20 -12.62
CA ALA A 51 -5.08 -6.38 -13.91
C ALA A 51 -3.85 -5.48 -14.07
N LEU A 52 -3.63 -4.51 -13.18
CA LEU A 52 -2.69 -3.42 -13.38
C LEU A 52 -1.48 -3.46 -12.45
N VAL A 53 -1.35 -4.50 -11.62
CA VAL A 53 -0.27 -4.58 -10.64
C VAL A 53 0.52 -5.85 -10.81
N THR A 54 1.77 -5.65 -11.20
CA THR A 54 2.83 -6.66 -11.28
C THR A 54 3.58 -6.71 -9.94
N GLY A 55 4.22 -7.83 -9.61
CA GLY A 55 5.07 -7.95 -8.41
C GLY A 55 4.33 -8.02 -7.05
N ALA A 56 2.99 -8.07 -7.04
CA ALA A 56 2.21 -8.20 -5.82
C ALA A 56 1.05 -9.21 -5.98
N THR A 57 0.59 -9.78 -4.86
CA THR A 57 -0.48 -10.79 -4.87
C THR A 57 -1.84 -10.14 -4.67
N TYR A 58 -2.83 -10.57 -5.46
CA TYR A 58 -4.23 -10.21 -5.24
C TYR A 58 -5.00 -11.41 -4.70
N ALA A 59 -5.61 -11.24 -3.54
CA ALA A 59 -6.59 -12.20 -3.01
C ALA A 59 -7.84 -11.44 -2.59
N GLU A 60 -9.01 -11.96 -2.96
CA GLU A 60 -10.31 -11.41 -2.57
C GLU A 60 -10.50 -9.91 -2.86
N GLY A 61 -9.86 -9.39 -3.92
CA GLY A 61 -9.91 -7.96 -4.27
C GLY A 61 -9.02 -7.05 -3.43
N THR A 62 -8.10 -7.62 -2.65
CA THR A 62 -7.11 -6.91 -1.84
C THR A 62 -5.73 -7.09 -2.44
N LEU A 63 -5.03 -5.98 -2.62
CA LEU A 63 -3.60 -5.98 -2.95
C LEU A 63 -2.80 -6.32 -1.69
N ILE A 64 -1.97 -7.34 -1.77
CA ILE A 64 -1.10 -7.81 -0.69
C ILE A 64 0.35 -7.58 -1.09
N ILE A 65 1.07 -6.80 -0.27
CA ILE A 65 2.51 -6.57 -0.41
C ILE A 65 3.20 -7.04 0.88
N PRO A 66 3.85 -8.21 0.88
CA PRO A 66 4.67 -8.65 2.00
C PRO A 66 5.82 -7.68 2.27
N LYS A 67 6.12 -7.43 3.55
CA LYS A 67 7.20 -6.51 3.93
C LYS A 67 8.56 -7.04 3.54
N GLU A 68 8.75 -8.36 3.49
CA GLU A 68 10.00 -8.94 3.00
C GLU A 68 10.30 -8.61 1.53
N LEU A 69 9.29 -8.25 0.72
CA LEU A 69 9.48 -7.83 -0.67
C LEU A 69 9.83 -6.34 -0.80
N ILE A 70 9.69 -5.55 0.26
CA ILE A 70 9.99 -4.12 0.25
C ILE A 70 11.50 -3.93 0.33
N GLN A 71 12.08 -3.37 -0.73
CA GLN A 71 13.49 -3.00 -0.75
C GLN A 71 13.72 -1.62 -0.12
N LYS A 72 12.80 -0.68 -0.35
CA LYS A 72 12.97 0.72 0.06
C LYS A 72 11.64 1.40 0.33
N THR A 73 11.58 2.15 1.43
CA THR A 73 10.46 3.04 1.78
C THR A 73 10.95 4.50 1.72
N GLU A 74 10.28 5.35 0.95
CA GLU A 74 10.61 6.77 0.82
C GLU A 74 9.41 7.66 1.14
N ALA A 75 9.59 8.58 2.09
CA ALA A 75 8.63 9.63 2.37
C ALA A 75 8.94 10.87 1.51
N LYS A 76 8.05 11.24 0.60
CA LYS A 76 8.13 12.51 -0.14
C LYS A 76 7.04 13.46 0.31
N SER A 77 7.43 14.60 0.85
CA SER A 77 6.51 15.65 1.28
C SER A 77 6.77 16.96 0.55
N SER A 78 5.78 17.45 -0.18
CA SER A 78 5.67 18.85 -0.60
C SER A 78 4.39 19.44 -0.01
N PHE A 79 4.28 20.78 0.07
CA PHE A 79 3.28 21.56 0.83
C PHE A 79 1.84 20.98 0.84
N PHE A 80 1.40 20.35 -0.25
CA PHE A 80 0.08 19.68 -0.37
C PHE A 80 0.13 18.23 -0.90
N LYS A 81 1.32 17.65 -1.03
CA LYS A 81 1.55 16.34 -1.64
C LYS A 81 2.50 15.53 -0.76
N LYS A 82 1.93 14.84 0.22
CA LYS A 82 2.64 13.89 1.08
C LYS A 82 2.37 12.48 0.58
N LYS A 83 3.41 11.78 0.17
CA LYS A 83 3.34 10.43 -0.38
C LYS A 83 4.39 9.54 0.26
N VAL A 84 4.05 8.27 0.38
CA VAL A 84 5.01 7.20 0.69
C VAL A 84 5.20 6.38 -0.59
N ILE A 85 6.45 6.21 -0.99
CA ILE A 85 6.82 5.41 -2.15
C ILE A 85 7.50 4.15 -1.63
N ILE A 86 7.04 3.00 -2.09
CA ILE A 86 7.58 1.70 -1.76
C ILE A 86 8.16 1.10 -3.03
N THR A 87 9.42 0.73 -2.99
CA THR A 87 10.10 0.02 -4.07
C THR A 87 10.19 -1.45 -3.70
N LEU A 88 9.68 -2.33 -4.56
CA LEU A 88 9.78 -3.78 -4.38
C LEU A 88 11.13 -4.30 -4.91
N GLN A 89 11.61 -5.42 -4.37
CA GLN A 89 12.90 -6.02 -4.73
C GLN A 89 12.97 -6.45 -6.20
N GLU A 90 11.87 -6.95 -6.75
CA GLU A 90 11.79 -7.35 -8.15
C GLU A 90 11.39 -6.15 -9.04
N ASP A 91 12.11 -5.97 -10.14
CA ASP A 91 11.89 -4.95 -11.18
C ASP A 91 11.91 -3.47 -10.75
N ASN A 92 12.37 -3.16 -9.53
CA ASN A 92 12.36 -1.80 -8.96
C ASN A 92 10.97 -1.13 -9.05
N GLN A 93 9.90 -1.93 -8.99
CA GLN A 93 8.55 -1.44 -9.17
C GLN A 93 8.14 -0.53 -8.01
N GLN A 94 7.60 0.64 -8.36
CA GLN A 94 7.23 1.67 -7.40
C GLN A 94 5.72 1.68 -7.15
N HIS A 95 5.38 1.48 -5.88
CA HIS A 95 4.03 1.53 -5.35
C HIS A 95 3.89 2.82 -4.54
N VAL A 96 2.99 3.70 -4.95
CA VAL A 96 2.87 5.03 -4.31
C VAL A 96 1.57 5.15 -3.55
N PHE A 97 1.70 5.49 -2.28
CA PHE A 97 0.62 5.75 -1.34
C PHE A 97 0.54 7.26 -1.08
N ASP A 98 -0.42 7.94 -1.71
CA ASP A 98 -0.58 9.39 -1.72
C ASP A 98 -1.65 9.86 -0.72
N TYR A 99 -1.18 10.50 0.36
CA TYR A 99 -1.97 10.98 1.49
C TYR A 99 -2.34 12.46 1.40
N GLY A 100 -2.02 13.12 0.28
CA GLY A 100 -2.33 14.53 0.04
C GLY A 100 -1.79 15.42 1.17
N MET A 101 -2.70 16.01 1.96
CA MET A 101 -2.36 16.95 3.02
C MET A 101 -2.12 16.31 4.40
N LEU A 102 -2.55 15.06 4.59
CA LEU A 102 -2.51 14.36 5.88
C LEU A 102 -1.09 13.93 6.27
N GLY A 103 -0.84 13.77 7.56
CA GLY A 103 0.49 13.40 8.07
C GLY A 103 0.89 11.97 7.69
N ILE A 104 2.06 11.81 7.06
CA ILE A 104 2.59 10.50 6.63
C ILE A 104 3.58 9.86 7.61
N LYS A 105 3.98 10.55 8.70
CA LYS A 105 4.99 10.04 9.65
C LYS A 105 4.61 8.67 10.23
N LYS A 106 3.41 8.57 10.82
CA LYS A 106 2.89 7.31 11.39
C LYS A 106 2.75 6.20 10.34
N LEU A 107 2.46 6.56 9.09
CA LEU A 107 2.37 5.58 8.01
C LEU A 107 3.75 5.01 7.67
N VAL A 108 4.76 5.88 7.53
CA VAL A 108 6.15 5.47 7.28
C VAL A 108 6.66 4.60 8.44
N GLU A 109 6.45 5.02 9.68
CA GLU A 109 6.81 4.25 10.88
C GLU A 109 6.14 2.87 10.93
N ALA A 110 4.87 2.77 10.51
CA ALA A 110 4.16 1.49 10.48
C ALA A 110 4.66 0.57 9.36
N ILE A 111 5.07 1.13 8.21
CA ILE A 111 5.59 0.34 7.09
C ILE A 111 6.95 -0.25 7.44
N GLY A 112 7.83 0.55 8.05
CA GLY A 112 9.23 0.19 8.28
C GLY A 112 10.16 0.93 7.34
#